data_AF-A0A3N5EE37-F1
#
_entry.id   AF-A0A3N5EE37-F1
#
_cell.length_a   1.000
_cell.length_b   1.000
_cell.length_c   1.000
_cell.angle_alpha   90.00
_cell.angle_beta   90.00
_cell.angle_gamma   90.00
#
_symmetry.space_group_name_H-M   'P 1'
#
loop_
_entity.id
_entity.type
_entity.pdbx_description
1 polymer ?
#
loop_
_entity_poly.entity_id
_entity_poly.type
_entity_poly.pdbx_seq_one_letter_code
_entity_poly.pdbx_strand_id
1 'polypeptide(L)' 'VPDGSRTDRGKIYILYGPPTSMDRSLDPAAGFQETWIYEKLGKRFVFKDQSKSGNYVLSPADGS' A
#
# COMPACT_ATOMS: atom_id res chain seq x y z
N VAL A 1 -13.43 4.92 -9.40
CA VAL A 1 -12.33 3.93 -9.40
C VAL A 1 -11.07 4.68 -9.02
N PRO A 2 -10.43 4.46 -7.85
CA PRO A 2 -9.19 5.17 -7.57
C PRO A 2 -8.10 4.59 -8.45
N ASP A 3 -7.51 5.47 -9.25
CA ASP A 3 -6.62 5.19 -10.36
C ASP A 3 -5.29 4.64 -9.81
N GLY A 4 -5.02 3.34 -10.01
CA GLY A 4 -3.79 2.69 -9.51
C GLY A 4 -2.50 3.38 -9.98
N SER A 5 -2.56 4.14 -11.09
CA SER A 5 -1.48 4.95 -11.65
C SER A 5 -1.14 6.23 -10.86
N ARG A 6 -2.00 6.68 -9.94
CA ARG A 6 -1.75 7.83 -9.06
C ARG A 6 -1.05 7.45 -7.76
N THR A 7 -0.92 6.16 -7.47
CA THR A 7 -0.23 5.69 -6.25
C THR A 7 1.28 5.74 -6.44
N ASP A 8 2.04 6.01 -5.37
CA ASP A 8 3.51 6.09 -5.45
C ASP A 8 4.14 4.79 -5.99
N ARG A 9 3.47 3.64 -5.82
CA ARG A 9 3.84 2.36 -6.44
C ARG A 9 3.90 2.44 -7.96
N GLY A 10 2.88 3.03 -8.59
CA GLY A 10 2.83 3.19 -10.04
C GLY A 10 3.99 4.04 -10.58
N LYS A 11 4.32 5.13 -9.88
CA LYS A 11 5.46 5.99 -10.25
C LYS A 11 6.79 5.26 -10.15
N ILE A 12 7.03 4.56 -9.04
CA ILE A 12 8.26 3.77 -8.84
C ILE A 12 8.38 2.67 -9.90
N TYR A 13 7.28 2.00 -10.24
CA TYR A 13 7.26 0.97 -11.29
C TYR A 13 7.58 1.52 -12.67
N ILE A 14 7.07 2.71 -13.03
CA ILE A 14 7.39 3.35 -14.32
C ILE A 14 8.86 3.78 -14.37
N LEU A 15 9.41 4.31 -13.26
CA LEU A 15 10.78 4.83 -13.21
C LEU A 15 11.84 3.72 -13.17
N TYR A 16 11.60 2.66 -12.42
CA TYR A 16 12.62 1.63 -12.14
C TYR A 16 12.27 0.25 -12.70
N GLY A 17 11.07 0.08 -13.27
CA GLY A 17 10.57 -1.21 -13.71
C GLY A 17 10.22 -2.13 -12.54
N PRO A 18 10.12 -3.45 -12.81
CA PRO A 18 9.83 -4.43 -11.77
C PRO A 18 10.97 -4.53 -10.74
N PRO A 19 10.66 -4.62 -9.44
CA PRO A 19 11.67 -4.84 -8.41
C PRO A 19 12.31 -6.24 -8.54
N THR A 20 13.51 -6.40 -7.98
CA THR A 20 14.15 -7.72 -7.90
C THR A 20 13.41 -8.63 -6.93
N SER A 21 12.94 -8.07 -5.82
CA SER A 21 12.13 -8.78 -4.83
C SER A 21 11.05 -7.88 -4.26
N MET A 22 9.91 -8.50 -3.93
CA MET A 22 8.79 -7.84 -3.30
C MET A 22 8.39 -8.62 -2.04
N ASP A 23 8.23 -7.90 -0.93
CA ASP A 23 7.75 -8.42 0.34
C ASP A 23 6.47 -7.69 0.73
N ARG A 24 5.48 -8.42 1.24
CA ARG A 24 4.17 -7.88 1.57
C ARG A 24 3.76 -8.39 2.94
N SER A 25 3.61 -7.47 3.88
CA SER A 25 3.17 -7.73 5.24
C SER A 25 1.81 -7.08 5.48
N LEU A 26 0.92 -7.80 6.16
CA LEU A 26 -0.31 -7.26 6.70
C LEU A 26 -0.19 -7.23 8.22
N ASP A 27 0.04 -6.05 8.76
CA ASP A 27 0.13 -5.84 10.19
C ASP A 27 -1.25 -5.40 10.71
N PRO A 28 -1.90 -6.14 11.62
CA PRO A 28 -3.24 -5.81 12.10
C PRO A 28 -3.30 -4.44 12.81
N ALA A 29 -2.17 -3.97 13.35
CA ALA A 29 -2.05 -2.65 14.00
C ALA A 29 -1.57 -1.54 13.05
N ALA A 30 -0.66 -1.86 12.12
CA ALA A 30 0.00 -0.88 11.25
C ALA A 30 -0.59 -0.79 9.84
N GLY A 31 -1.47 -1.72 9.47
CA GLY A 31 -2.09 -1.83 8.17
C GLY A 31 -1.23 -2.61 7.18
N PHE A 32 -1.54 -2.44 5.90
CA PHE A 32 -0.85 -3.12 4.83
C PHE A 32 0.47 -2.42 4.47
N GLN A 33 1.54 -3.20 4.40
CA GLN A 33 2.87 -2.75 4.02
C GLN A 33 3.41 -3.59 2.87
N GLU A 34 4.01 -2.94 1.88
CA GLU A 34 4.65 -3.59 0.74
C GLU A 34 6.04 -2.99 0.53
N THR A 35 7.08 -3.83 0.51
CA THR A 35 8.46 -3.43 0.34
C THR A 35 8.99 -3.95 -0.98
N TRP A 36 9.51 -3.05 -1.82
CA TRP A 36 10.14 -3.38 -3.09
C TRP A 36 11.65 -3.18 -2.98
N ILE A 37 12.40 -4.19 -3.41
CA ILE A 37 13.86 -4.24 -3.31
C ILE A 37 14.43 -4.31 -4.72
N TYR A 38 15.28 -3.34 -5.05
CA TYR A 38 16.01 -3.27 -6.31
C TYR A 38 17.49 -3.47 -6.02
N GLU A 39 17.93 -4.73 -5.94
CA GLU A 39 19.31 -5.10 -5.57
C GLU A 39 20.34 -4.49 -6.53
N LYS A 40 20.05 -4.50 -7.84
CA LYS A 40 20.91 -3.90 -8.88
C LYS A 40 21.08 -2.39 -8.72
N LEU A 41 20.12 -1.71 -8.11
CA LEU A 41 20.13 -0.26 -7.90
C LEU A 41 20.54 0.11 -6.47
N GLY A 42 20.67 -0.86 -5.56
CA GLY A 42 20.84 -0.63 -4.13
C GLY A 42 19.70 0.16 -3.50
N LYS A 43 18.47 0.05 -4.04
CA LYS A 43 17.31 0.83 -3.58
C LYS A 43 16.26 -0.05 -2.91
N ARG A 44 15.63 0.49 -1.87
CA ARG A 44 14.48 -0.11 -1.18
C ARG A 44 13.37 0.93 -1.08
N PHE A 45 12.18 0.58 -1.54
CA PHE A 45 10.98 1.39 -1.41
C PHE A 45 9.99 0.68 -0.49
N VAL A 46 9.45 1.40 0.49
CA VAL A 46 8.45 0.87 1.42
C VAL A 46 7.16 1.64 1.22
N PHE A 47 6.14 0.94 0.77
CA PHE A 47 4.79 1.46 0.58
C PHE A 47 3.94 1.03 1.76
N LYS A 48 3.24 2.00 2.36
CA LYS A 48 2.30 1.75 3.45
C LYS A 48 0.95 2.31 3.05
N ASP A 49 -0.11 1.56 3.31
CA ASP A 49 -1.45 2.11 3.16
C ASP A 49 -1.72 3.08 4.33
N GLN A 50 -1.44 4.37 4.11
CA GLN A 50 -1.76 5.41 5.08
C GLN A 50 -3.25 5.73 5.12
N SER A 51 -4.03 5.27 4.14
CA SER A 51 -5.39 5.75 3.98
C SER A 51 -6.25 5.39 5.19
N LYS A 52 -6.00 4.25 5.86
CA LYS A 52 -6.80 3.77 7.01
C LYS A 52 -8.30 4.09 6.82
N SER A 53 -8.78 4.09 5.58
CA SER A 53 -9.99 4.88 5.29
C SER A 53 -11.22 4.23 5.85
N GLY A 54 -11.09 2.97 6.32
CA GLY A 54 -11.83 2.46 7.47
C GLY A 54 -13.26 2.96 7.46
N ASN A 55 -13.94 2.80 6.33
CA ASN A 55 -15.28 3.33 6.15
C ASN A 55 -16.20 2.37 6.90
N TYR A 56 -16.12 2.43 8.21
CA TYR A 56 -17.03 1.82 9.15
C TYR A 56 -18.17 2.82 9.28
N VAL A 57 -19.20 2.60 8.47
CA VAL A 57 -20.47 3.30 8.63
C VAL A 57 -21.05 2.91 9.99
N LEU A 58 -21.40 3.92 10.80
CA LEU A 58 -22.25 3.71 11.96
C LEU A 58 -23.63 3.31 11.47
N SER A 59 -24.01 2.04 11.67
CA SER A 59 -25.44 1.74 11.74
C SER A 59 -25.97 2.34 13.03
N PRO A 60 -27.09 3.09 13.01
CA PRO A 60 -27.84 3.24 14.25
C PRO A 60 -28.16 1.83 14.75
N ALA A 61 -27.77 1.51 15.98
CA ALA A 61 -28.38 0.40 16.67
C ALA A 61 -29.87 0.73 16.70
N ASP A 62 -30.63 -0.05 15.94
CA ASP A 62 -32.08 0.09 15.82
C ASP A 62 -32.67 0.23 17.22
N GLY A 63 -33.40 1.33 17.41
CA GLY A 63 -34.01 1.63 18.70
C GLY A 63 -34.97 0.51 19.08
N SER A 64 -34.82 0.01 20.30
CA SER A 64 -35.86 -0.69 21.05
C SER A 64 -35.58 -0.50 22.54
#